data_AF-A0AA35W3E3-F1
#
_entry.id   AF-A0AA35W3E3-F1
#
_cell.length_a   1.000
_cell.length_b   1.000
_cell.length_c   1.000
_cell.angle_alpha   90.00
_cell.angle_beta   90.00
_cell.angle_gamma   90.00
#
_symmetry.space_group_name_H-M   'P 1'
#
loop_
_entity.id
_entity.type
_entity.pdbx_description
1 polymer ?
#
loop_
_entity_poly.entity_id
_entity_poly.type
_entity_poly.pdbx_seq_one_letter_code
_entity_poly.pdbx_strand_id
1 'polypeptide(L)'
;MKMAKLRLLLWISLALGSTGSSSVDGHTEGAAKLESYNVDAGETSVSGLSSGAFMAVQFHVSFSSTLKGAGITAGGPFYCAEGLISIAVSSCAVTPALIPVAQLVLLTKSDAAYGFIDSTSYLENSRVFLISGAKDTVVVQGVMEKLDEYYSTFVKSENIARNFSIPAGHGQLSNVYGSKCGTATVSSPYIINCDYPSGFVMLQHIYSDITYADDNAMIPENLLEFNQSEFFAGFPGLVSMDTTGYVYVPTQCQKGSACRLHIAFHGCRQGRGTIGDVFAVHAGYNGVAEMNNIIVLYPQVVKSTLTNPYGCWDWWGYTGPFYESYNVVAGETSVSGFSSGAFMAVQFHVSFSSIVKGAGITAGGPFYCADGYFSLAITRCTFSPIFIPVDYLMALTETYATSGLIDPTSNLESSRVFLISGTKDIVVVPGVMTKLEEYYSNYVKSENIEINFSIPAGHGQLSNMYGSNCGTSIVTAPYIINCDYPSGFVMLQHIYGDITYADDNAMIPENLLEFDQSQFFSGFPGLVSMDTIGYVYVPTQCQNGAACRLHIAFHGCLQGRGMVGDVFAVHGGYNGVAEINNIIVLYPQVASNILINPYGCWDWWGYTGPLYGVKEGLQMAGVKRMLDRIAQS
;
A
#
# COMPACT_ATOMS: atom_id res chain seq x y z
N MET A 1 16.87 46.40 -22.01
CA MET A 1 16.08 47.03 -23.10
C MET A 1 14.95 46.07 -23.43
N LYS A 2 13.71 46.57 -23.36
CA LYS A 2 12.43 45.84 -23.47
C LYS A 2 12.34 44.97 -24.73
N MET A 3 11.56 43.89 -24.69
CA MET A 3 10.42 43.74 -25.61
C MET A 3 9.46 42.62 -25.19
N ALA A 4 8.20 43.01 -25.08
CA ALA A 4 7.01 42.19 -24.92
C ALA A 4 6.51 41.66 -26.28
N LYS A 5 5.78 40.53 -26.28
CA LYS A 5 4.82 40.13 -27.33
C LYS A 5 3.61 39.50 -26.61
N LEU A 6 2.53 40.27 -26.38
CA LEU A 6 1.36 40.52 -27.25
C LEU A 6 0.53 39.25 -27.50
N ARG A 7 -0.56 39.11 -26.72
CA ARG A 7 -1.68 38.17 -26.92
C ARG A 7 -2.63 38.74 -27.98
N LEU A 8 -3.05 37.91 -28.92
CA LEU A 8 -4.11 38.22 -29.88
C LEU A 8 -5.41 37.55 -29.40
N LEU A 9 -6.45 38.36 -29.12
CA LEU A 9 -7.82 37.91 -28.96
C LEU A 9 -8.46 37.69 -30.33
N LEU A 10 -9.26 36.63 -30.47
CA LEU A 10 -10.31 36.57 -31.48
C LEU A 10 -11.65 36.32 -30.77
N TRP A 11 -12.54 37.30 -30.86
CA TRP A 11 -13.96 37.20 -30.53
C TRP A 11 -14.73 36.81 -31.79
N ILE A 12 -15.61 35.82 -31.69
CA ILE A 12 -16.73 35.66 -32.62
C ILE A 12 -18.00 35.52 -31.77
N SER A 13 -18.83 36.56 -31.84
CA SER A 13 -20.17 36.61 -31.29
C SER A 13 -21.15 36.13 -32.36
N LEU A 14 -22.03 35.18 -32.05
CA LEU A 14 -23.30 35.02 -32.74
C LEU A 14 -24.41 34.88 -31.71
N ALA A 15 -25.34 35.84 -31.76
CA ALA A 15 -26.58 35.85 -31.00
C ALA A 15 -27.70 35.25 -31.85
N LEU A 16 -28.49 34.36 -31.25
CA LEU A 16 -29.83 33.98 -31.70
C LEU A 16 -30.70 33.83 -30.45
N GLY A 17 -31.73 34.67 -30.33
CA GLY A 17 -32.65 34.64 -29.21
C GLY A 17 -33.83 33.69 -29.45
N SER A 18 -34.40 33.17 -28.36
CA SER A 18 -35.81 32.78 -28.30
C SER A 18 -36.32 32.75 -26.86
N THR A 19 -37.44 33.45 -26.66
CA THR A 19 -38.60 33.21 -25.78
C THR A 19 -38.43 32.42 -24.47
N GLY A 20 -38.87 33.05 -23.37
CA GLY A 20 -38.90 32.47 -22.04
C GLY A 20 -39.83 31.26 -21.88
N SER A 21 -39.39 30.36 -21.01
CA SER A 21 -40.23 29.50 -20.19
C SER A 21 -39.62 29.47 -18.80
N SER A 22 -40.45 29.73 -17.79
CA SER A 22 -40.10 29.67 -16.38
C SER A 22 -39.84 28.22 -15.96
N SER A 23 -38.59 27.87 -15.70
CA SER A 23 -38.21 26.67 -14.95
C SER A 23 -37.62 27.09 -13.61
N VAL A 24 -38.13 26.48 -12.55
CA VAL A 24 -37.69 26.64 -11.17
C VAL A 24 -36.28 26.09 -11.05
N ASP A 25 -35.27 26.96 -11.04
CA ASP A 25 -33.90 26.60 -10.65
C ASP A 25 -33.83 26.57 -9.12
N GLY A 26 -34.16 25.41 -8.55
CA GLY A 26 -33.67 25.02 -7.23
C GLY A 26 -32.19 24.64 -7.34
N HIS A 27 -31.31 25.63 -7.51
CA HIS A 27 -29.89 25.42 -7.26
C HIS A 27 -29.66 25.38 -5.75
N THR A 28 -29.39 24.17 -5.25
CA THR A 28 -28.81 23.94 -3.93
C THR A 28 -27.55 24.80 -3.76
N GLU A 29 -27.60 25.79 -2.88
CA GLU A 29 -26.40 26.44 -2.35
C GLU A 29 -25.47 25.35 -1.80
N GLY A 30 -24.23 25.29 -2.29
CA GLY A 30 -23.21 24.43 -1.69
C GLY A 30 -22.96 24.83 -0.24
N ALA A 31 -22.64 23.86 0.62
CA ALA A 31 -22.37 24.11 2.04
C ALA A 31 -21.38 25.28 2.24
N ALA A 32 -21.54 26.02 3.33
CA ALA A 32 -20.69 27.16 3.65
C ALA A 32 -19.25 26.71 3.97
N LYS A 33 -18.27 27.62 3.89
CA LYS A 33 -16.91 27.33 4.39
C LYS A 33 -16.93 27.07 5.88
N LEU A 34 -16.01 26.24 6.36
CA LEU A 34 -15.81 26.01 7.79
C LEU A 34 -15.28 27.29 8.45
N GLU A 35 -16.01 27.79 9.43
CA GLU A 35 -15.63 28.97 10.19
C GLU A 35 -14.47 28.67 11.16
N SER A 36 -13.72 29.73 11.53
CA SER A 36 -12.72 29.66 12.58
C SER A 36 -13.30 30.06 13.93
N TYR A 37 -12.88 29.36 14.99
CA TYR A 37 -13.32 29.62 16.37
C TYR A 37 -12.11 29.74 17.31
N ASN A 38 -12.35 30.26 18.50
CA ASN A 38 -11.33 30.40 19.56
C ASN A 38 -11.07 29.03 20.23
N VAL A 39 -10.37 28.15 19.52
CA VAL A 39 -10.05 26.78 19.97
C VAL A 39 -8.62 26.70 20.50
N ASP A 40 -8.46 26.05 21.66
CA ASP A 40 -7.14 25.61 22.12
C ASP A 40 -6.75 24.31 21.42
N ALA A 41 -5.80 24.40 20.48
CA ALA A 41 -5.34 23.25 19.70
C ALA A 41 -4.75 22.13 20.59
N GLY A 42 -4.16 22.46 21.75
CA GLY A 42 -3.61 21.47 22.69
C GLY A 42 -4.66 20.68 23.47
N GLU A 43 -5.93 21.09 23.37
CA GLU A 43 -7.08 20.42 23.98
C GLU A 43 -7.90 19.63 22.95
N THR A 44 -7.34 19.35 21.77
CA THR A 44 -8.02 18.57 20.71
C THR A 44 -8.06 17.09 21.07
N SER A 45 -9.16 16.39 20.82
CA SER A 45 -9.25 14.93 20.95
C SER A 45 -10.03 14.29 19.82
N VAL A 46 -9.94 12.97 19.69
CA VAL A 46 -10.62 12.22 18.62
C VAL A 46 -11.37 11.02 19.14
N SER A 47 -12.42 10.60 18.44
CA SER A 47 -13.05 9.31 18.68
C SER A 47 -13.68 8.74 17.42
N GLY A 48 -14.10 7.49 17.48
CA GLY A 48 -14.91 6.92 16.42
C GLY A 48 -15.44 5.53 16.69
N LEU A 49 -16.25 5.06 15.75
CA LEU A 49 -16.84 3.72 15.73
C LEU A 49 -16.36 2.93 14.50
N SER A 50 -16.09 1.63 14.64
CA SER A 50 -15.84 0.74 13.50
C SER A 50 -14.66 1.24 12.64
N SER A 51 -14.79 1.39 11.32
CA SER A 51 -13.77 2.05 10.50
C SER A 51 -13.38 3.44 10.99
N GLY A 52 -14.32 4.20 11.56
CA GLY A 52 -14.05 5.49 12.20
C GLY A 52 -13.24 5.35 13.48
N ALA A 53 -13.37 4.23 14.19
CA ALA A 53 -12.53 3.90 15.35
C ALA A 53 -11.09 3.55 14.91
N PHE A 54 -10.92 2.80 13.82
CA PHE A 54 -9.60 2.61 13.20
C PHE A 54 -9.00 3.95 12.75
N MET A 55 -9.78 4.82 12.10
CA MET A 55 -9.33 6.17 11.73
C MET A 55 -8.96 7.00 12.96
N ALA A 56 -9.73 6.95 14.04
CA ALA A 56 -9.39 7.65 15.28
C ALA A 56 -8.06 7.17 15.87
N VAL A 57 -7.76 5.87 15.82
CA VAL A 57 -6.45 5.33 16.21
C VAL A 57 -5.34 5.84 15.29
N GLN A 58 -5.54 5.81 13.97
CA GLN A 58 -4.57 6.36 13.00
C GLN A 58 -4.30 7.84 13.25
N PHE A 59 -5.35 8.65 13.37
CA PHE A 59 -5.24 10.08 13.62
C PHE A 59 -4.55 10.36 14.96
N HIS A 60 -4.90 9.61 16.01
CA HIS A 60 -4.29 9.74 17.34
C HIS A 60 -2.80 9.44 17.33
N VAL A 61 -2.38 8.35 16.68
CA VAL A 61 -0.97 7.96 16.61
C VAL A 61 -0.18 8.91 15.69
N SER A 62 -0.72 9.22 14.52
CA SER A 62 -0.05 10.05 13.51
C SER A 62 0.17 11.49 13.93
N PHE A 63 -0.80 12.10 14.61
CA PHE A 63 -0.80 13.51 15.00
C PHE A 63 -0.79 13.71 16.52
N SER A 64 -0.18 12.76 17.25
CA SER A 64 -0.19 12.70 18.71
C SER A 64 0.32 13.95 19.42
N SER A 65 1.16 14.77 18.79
CA SER A 65 1.70 16.00 19.39
C SER A 65 0.64 17.08 19.66
N THR A 66 -0.50 17.00 18.98
CA THR A 66 -1.61 17.97 19.08
C THR A 66 -2.84 17.42 19.77
N LEU A 67 -2.81 16.15 20.20
CA LEU A 67 -3.99 15.44 20.68
C LEU A 67 -3.88 15.11 22.17
N LYS A 68 -4.94 15.44 22.90
CA LYS A 68 -5.11 15.17 24.33
C LYS A 68 -5.41 13.70 24.62
N GLY A 69 -6.09 13.04 23.70
CA GLY A 69 -6.57 11.68 23.91
C GLY A 69 -7.47 11.18 22.79
N ALA A 70 -7.84 9.90 22.92
CA ALA A 70 -8.67 9.21 21.94
C ALA A 70 -9.69 8.30 22.60
N GLY A 71 -10.84 8.15 21.96
CA GLY A 71 -11.86 7.22 22.37
C GLY A 71 -12.30 6.28 21.25
N ILE A 72 -12.20 4.98 21.50
CA ILE A 72 -12.29 3.98 20.43
C ILE A 72 -13.43 3.00 20.71
N THR A 73 -14.46 3.01 19.86
CA THR A 73 -15.59 2.07 19.92
C THR A 73 -15.46 1.02 18.82
N ALA A 74 -15.17 -0.24 19.18
CA ALA A 74 -15.08 -1.35 18.21
C ALA A 74 -14.16 -1.08 17.00
N GLY A 75 -12.90 -0.69 17.27
CA GLY A 75 -11.82 -0.51 16.28
C GLY A 75 -10.70 -1.55 16.43
N GLY A 76 -9.46 -1.17 16.12
CA GLY A 76 -8.28 -2.03 16.25
C GLY A 76 -6.94 -1.30 16.16
N PRO A 77 -5.80 -2.01 16.28
CA PRO A 77 -4.46 -1.42 16.30
C PRO A 77 -4.12 -0.56 15.08
N PHE A 78 -3.20 0.39 15.28
CA PHE A 78 -2.55 1.09 14.17
C PHE A 78 -1.85 0.07 13.25
N TYR A 79 -1.86 0.31 11.93
CA TYR A 79 -1.38 -0.63 10.91
C TYR A 79 -2.07 -1.99 10.83
N CYS A 80 -3.15 -2.28 11.57
CA CYS A 80 -3.70 -3.63 11.64
C CYS A 80 -3.91 -4.29 10.26
N ALA A 81 -4.52 -3.58 9.31
CA ALA A 81 -4.81 -4.14 7.98
C ALA A 81 -3.60 -4.17 7.04
N GLU A 82 -2.48 -3.52 7.38
CA GLU A 82 -1.26 -3.45 6.56
C GLU A 82 -1.50 -3.03 5.10
N GLY A 83 -2.55 -2.24 4.84
CA GLY A 83 -2.93 -1.83 3.48
C GLY A 83 -3.61 -2.93 2.65
N LEU A 84 -4.18 -3.95 3.29
CA LEU A 84 -4.80 -5.11 2.66
C LEU A 84 -6.23 -5.35 3.18
N ILE A 85 -7.22 -5.30 2.29
CA ILE A 85 -8.62 -5.57 2.64
C ILE A 85 -8.84 -7.00 3.17
N SER A 86 -8.07 -7.97 2.69
CA SER A 86 -8.13 -9.36 3.15
C SER A 86 -7.75 -9.49 4.63
N ILE A 87 -6.72 -8.77 5.09
CA ILE A 87 -6.34 -8.69 6.51
C ILE A 87 -7.38 -7.90 7.30
N ALA A 88 -7.88 -6.80 6.73
CA ALA A 88 -8.92 -5.97 7.33
C ALA A 88 -10.16 -6.80 7.71
N VAL A 89 -10.71 -7.58 6.77
CA VAL A 89 -11.93 -8.38 7.00
C VAL A 89 -11.69 -9.71 7.71
N SER A 90 -10.43 -10.12 7.91
CA SER A 90 -10.06 -11.35 8.60
C SER A 90 -9.43 -11.06 9.97
N SER A 91 -8.10 -10.95 10.04
CA SER A 91 -7.33 -10.76 11.27
C SER A 91 -7.84 -9.57 12.09
N CYS A 92 -8.15 -8.46 11.44
CA CYS A 92 -8.54 -7.20 12.10
C CYS A 92 -10.04 -7.04 12.35
N ALA A 93 -10.86 -8.03 11.98
CA ALA A 93 -12.30 -8.00 12.20
C ALA A 93 -12.77 -9.19 13.02
N VAL A 94 -12.36 -10.41 12.65
CA VAL A 94 -12.94 -11.66 13.19
C VAL A 94 -11.93 -12.67 13.73
N THR A 95 -10.64 -12.57 13.36
CA THR A 95 -9.59 -13.53 13.78
C THR A 95 -8.42 -12.84 14.52
N PRO A 96 -8.65 -12.27 15.71
CA PRO A 96 -7.66 -11.45 16.41
C PRO A 96 -6.38 -12.19 16.83
N ALA A 97 -6.40 -13.52 16.85
CA ALA A 97 -5.21 -14.33 17.12
C ALA A 97 -4.09 -14.13 16.08
N LEU A 98 -4.44 -13.65 14.88
CA LEU A 98 -3.49 -13.38 13.80
C LEU A 98 -2.89 -11.97 13.84
N ILE A 99 -3.33 -11.09 14.74
CA ILE A 99 -2.81 -9.71 14.82
C ILE A 99 -1.44 -9.70 15.51
N PRO A 100 -0.35 -9.34 14.80
CA PRO A 100 1.00 -9.37 15.35
C PRO A 100 1.35 -8.06 16.07
N VAL A 101 0.77 -7.81 17.25
CA VAL A 101 0.91 -6.52 17.97
C VAL A 101 2.36 -6.06 18.13
N ALA A 102 3.29 -6.98 18.44
CA ALA A 102 4.70 -6.65 18.57
C ALA A 102 5.30 -6.07 17.25
N GLN A 103 4.91 -6.62 16.10
CA GLN A 103 5.32 -6.11 14.80
C GLN A 103 4.68 -4.74 14.53
N LEU A 104 3.40 -4.56 14.84
CA LEU A 104 2.71 -3.28 14.67
C LEU A 104 3.37 -2.18 15.52
N VAL A 105 3.76 -2.49 16.77
CA VAL A 105 4.53 -1.59 17.63
C VAL A 105 5.87 -1.20 17.00
N LEU A 106 6.58 -2.17 16.40
CA LEU A 106 7.86 -1.89 15.73
C LEU A 106 7.67 -0.97 14.52
N LEU A 107 6.63 -1.20 13.71
CA LEU A 107 6.26 -0.34 12.58
C LEU A 107 5.95 1.09 13.06
N THR A 108 5.15 1.24 14.12
CA THR A 108 4.86 2.57 14.70
C THR A 108 6.13 3.28 15.18
N LYS A 109 7.00 2.59 15.93
CA LYS A 109 8.26 3.18 16.41
C LYS A 109 9.18 3.56 15.26
N SER A 110 9.22 2.73 14.23
CA SER A 110 9.95 2.98 12.99
C SER A 110 9.43 4.27 12.33
N ASP A 111 8.14 4.38 12.10
CA ASP A 111 7.55 5.55 11.44
C ASP A 111 7.73 6.85 12.23
N ALA A 112 7.66 6.77 13.55
CA ALA A 112 7.97 7.91 14.42
C ALA A 112 9.45 8.30 14.34
N ALA A 113 10.37 7.33 14.26
CA ALA A 113 11.79 7.61 14.08
C ALA A 113 12.12 8.21 12.71
N TYR A 114 11.35 7.86 11.68
CA TYR A 114 11.47 8.43 10.33
C TYR A 114 10.71 9.74 10.14
N GLY A 115 9.89 10.16 11.11
CA GLY A 115 9.11 11.40 11.06
C GLY A 115 7.87 11.32 10.16
N PHE A 116 7.39 10.13 9.82
CA PHE A 116 6.13 9.94 9.10
C PHE A 116 4.91 10.16 10.00
N ILE A 117 5.09 9.90 11.30
CA ILE A 117 4.16 10.23 12.35
C ILE A 117 4.88 11.01 13.44
N ASP A 118 4.11 11.65 14.31
CA ASP A 118 4.64 12.28 15.52
C ASP A 118 5.39 11.27 16.42
N SER A 119 6.35 11.79 17.19
CA SER A 119 7.09 10.97 18.15
C SER A 119 6.16 10.20 19.08
N THR A 120 6.37 8.89 19.20
CA THR A 120 5.59 8.05 20.14
C THR A 120 5.66 8.52 21.61
N SER A 121 6.62 9.38 21.97
CA SER A 121 6.67 10.02 23.29
C SER A 121 5.45 10.90 23.60
N TYR A 122 4.78 11.45 22.58
CA TYR A 122 3.58 12.25 22.79
C TYR A 122 2.38 11.41 23.25
N LEU A 123 2.38 10.11 22.95
CA LEU A 123 1.34 9.17 23.41
C LEU A 123 1.42 8.86 24.90
N GLU A 124 2.59 9.03 25.55
CA GLU A 124 2.82 8.59 26.93
C GLU A 124 1.78 9.14 27.92
N ASN A 125 1.38 10.40 27.71
CA ASN A 125 0.42 11.10 28.57
C ASN A 125 -0.96 11.29 27.92
N SER A 126 -1.20 10.71 26.75
CA SER A 126 -2.51 10.73 26.11
C SER A 126 -3.52 9.93 26.92
N ARG A 127 -4.78 10.39 26.99
CA ARG A 127 -5.86 9.68 27.67
C ARG A 127 -6.67 8.85 26.68
N VAL A 128 -6.68 7.53 26.85
CA VAL A 128 -7.30 6.59 25.91
C VAL A 128 -8.48 5.87 26.57
N PHE A 129 -9.64 5.91 25.93
CA PHE A 129 -10.83 5.18 26.36
C PHE A 129 -11.21 4.11 25.32
N LEU A 130 -11.30 2.84 25.73
CA LEU A 130 -11.60 1.71 24.84
C LEU A 130 -12.95 1.08 25.18
N ILE A 131 -13.81 0.89 24.20
CA ILE A 131 -15.13 0.29 24.43
C ILE A 131 -15.53 -0.65 23.31
N SER A 132 -16.13 -1.77 23.68
CA SER A 132 -16.63 -2.77 22.74
C SER A 132 -17.88 -3.44 23.29
N GLY A 133 -18.75 -3.88 22.38
CA GLY A 133 -19.87 -4.73 22.73
C GLY A 133 -19.39 -6.17 22.93
N ALA A 134 -19.75 -6.78 24.06
CA ALA A 134 -19.41 -8.18 24.36
C ALA A 134 -20.08 -9.19 23.41
N LYS A 135 -21.01 -8.74 22.55
CA LYS A 135 -21.68 -9.53 21.51
C LYS A 135 -21.36 -9.03 20.10
N ASP A 136 -20.35 -8.18 19.93
CA ASP A 136 -19.92 -7.71 18.62
C ASP A 136 -19.35 -8.86 17.79
N THR A 137 -19.92 -9.09 16.62
CA THR A 137 -19.49 -10.12 15.66
C THR A 137 -18.92 -9.53 14.37
N VAL A 138 -18.81 -8.21 14.26
CA VAL A 138 -18.27 -7.51 13.08
C VAL A 138 -16.82 -7.10 13.35
N VAL A 139 -16.57 -6.46 14.49
CA VAL A 139 -15.23 -6.26 15.02
C VAL A 139 -15.21 -6.93 16.39
N VAL A 140 -14.85 -8.21 16.41
CA VAL A 140 -14.96 -9.03 17.61
C VAL A 140 -14.11 -8.45 18.75
N GLN A 141 -14.58 -8.62 19.98
CA GLN A 141 -13.94 -8.03 21.18
C GLN A 141 -12.43 -8.28 21.26
N GLY A 142 -11.94 -9.44 20.80
CA GLY A 142 -10.50 -9.74 20.82
C GLY A 142 -9.64 -8.80 19.97
N VAL A 143 -10.20 -8.10 18.97
CA VAL A 143 -9.48 -7.05 18.23
C VAL A 143 -9.25 -5.82 19.12
N MET A 144 -10.23 -5.47 19.95
CA MET A 144 -10.10 -4.38 20.93
C MET A 144 -9.18 -4.74 22.09
N GLU A 145 -9.09 -6.02 22.47
CA GLU A 145 -8.07 -6.51 23.40
C GLU A 145 -6.66 -6.40 22.81
N LYS A 146 -6.50 -6.65 21.50
CA LYS A 146 -5.22 -6.42 20.78
C LYS A 146 -4.88 -4.93 20.67
N LEU A 147 -5.87 -4.06 20.55
CA LEU A 147 -5.68 -2.61 20.61
C LEU A 147 -5.25 -2.14 22.02
N ASP A 148 -5.82 -2.71 23.07
CA ASP A 148 -5.40 -2.47 24.46
C ASP A 148 -3.94 -2.88 24.69
N GLU A 149 -3.55 -4.06 24.18
CA GLU A 149 -2.16 -4.53 24.17
C GLU A 149 -1.23 -3.55 23.43
N TYR A 150 -1.65 -3.07 22.26
CA TYR A 150 -0.91 -2.07 21.47
C TYR A 150 -0.73 -0.75 22.24
N TYR A 151 -1.82 -0.15 22.75
CA TYR A 151 -1.74 1.13 23.48
C TYR A 151 -0.96 1.02 24.77
N SER A 152 -1.02 -0.11 25.47
CA SER A 152 -0.25 -0.36 26.70
C SER A 152 1.27 -0.30 26.48
N THR A 153 1.74 -0.35 25.23
CA THR A 153 3.16 -0.17 24.90
C THR A 153 3.59 1.31 24.85
N PHE A 154 2.64 2.22 24.63
CA PHE A 154 2.92 3.64 24.38
C PHE A 154 2.33 4.56 25.45
N VAL A 155 1.21 4.19 26.06
CA VAL A 155 0.41 5.01 26.97
C VAL A 155 0.54 4.46 28.39
N LYS A 156 0.68 5.34 29.37
CA LYS A 156 0.66 4.94 30.80
C LYS A 156 -0.64 4.25 31.18
N SER A 157 -0.54 3.18 31.96
CA SER A 157 -1.69 2.35 32.34
C SER A 157 -2.82 3.13 33.01
N GLU A 158 -2.50 4.13 33.83
CA GLU A 158 -3.47 5.00 34.51
C GLU A 158 -4.24 5.93 33.55
N ASN A 159 -3.73 6.11 32.34
CA ASN A 159 -4.37 6.91 31.29
C ASN A 159 -5.20 6.06 30.31
N ILE A 160 -5.25 4.73 30.48
CA ILE A 160 -6.08 3.82 29.69
C ILE A 160 -7.27 3.37 30.53
N ALA A 161 -8.48 3.69 30.08
CA ALA A 161 -9.72 3.15 30.62
C ALA A 161 -10.43 2.29 29.59
N ARG A 162 -11.15 1.25 30.03
CA ARG A 162 -11.82 0.30 29.15
C ARG A 162 -13.13 -0.23 29.70
N ASN A 163 -14.07 -0.51 28.81
CA ASN A 163 -15.32 -1.22 29.13
C ASN A 163 -15.69 -2.19 28.00
N PHE A 164 -15.47 -3.48 28.23
CA PHE A 164 -15.79 -4.56 27.27
C PHE A 164 -16.94 -5.45 27.76
N SER A 165 -17.68 -5.02 28.78
CA SER A 165 -18.69 -5.86 29.44
C SER A 165 -20.13 -5.60 28.98
N ILE A 166 -20.35 -4.56 28.18
CA ILE A 166 -21.70 -4.18 27.76
C ILE A 166 -22.22 -5.22 26.76
N PRO A 167 -23.40 -5.84 26.97
CA PRO A 167 -23.91 -6.91 26.11
C PRO A 167 -24.50 -6.38 24.79
N ALA A 168 -23.76 -5.54 24.08
CA ALA A 168 -24.13 -4.94 22.81
C ALA A 168 -23.50 -5.69 21.61
N GLY A 169 -24.14 -5.62 20.45
CA GLY A 169 -23.55 -5.97 19.16
C GLY A 169 -22.70 -4.83 18.59
N HIS A 170 -22.46 -4.84 17.28
CA HIS A 170 -21.65 -3.81 16.62
C HIS A 170 -22.40 -2.48 16.46
N GLY A 171 -21.92 -1.41 17.12
CA GLY A 171 -22.50 -0.07 16.97
C GLY A 171 -22.06 0.92 18.05
N GLN A 172 -22.45 2.18 17.86
CA GLN A 172 -22.19 3.26 18.81
C GLN A 172 -23.14 3.08 19.97
N LEU A 173 -22.63 3.13 21.20
CA LEU A 173 -23.48 3.02 22.37
C LEU A 173 -24.10 4.38 22.69
N SER A 174 -25.35 4.37 23.13
CA SER A 174 -26.03 5.55 23.63
C SER A 174 -26.90 5.18 24.82
N ASN A 175 -27.43 6.19 25.48
CA ASN A 175 -28.42 6.05 26.54
C ASN A 175 -29.84 6.51 26.12
N VAL A 176 -29.97 7.22 25.00
CA VAL A 176 -31.25 7.85 24.59
C VAL A 176 -31.76 7.42 23.22
N TYR A 177 -30.90 6.90 22.32
CA TYR A 177 -31.25 6.63 20.93
C TYR A 177 -30.77 5.27 20.40
N GLY A 178 -31.51 4.70 19.46
CA GLY A 178 -31.08 3.53 18.69
C GLY A 178 -31.71 2.21 19.15
N SER A 179 -31.21 1.13 18.58
CA SER A 179 -31.73 -0.22 18.81
C SER A 179 -31.50 -0.70 20.25
N LYS A 180 -32.33 -1.61 20.75
CA LYS A 180 -32.19 -2.11 22.13
C LYS A 180 -30.92 -2.95 22.30
N CYS A 181 -30.18 -2.70 23.38
CA CYS A 181 -29.06 -3.53 23.81
C CYS A 181 -29.44 -5.00 24.02
N GLY A 182 -28.45 -5.90 24.01
CA GLY A 182 -28.62 -7.32 24.32
C GLY A 182 -28.59 -8.25 23.11
N THR A 183 -28.56 -7.73 21.88
CA THR A 183 -28.50 -8.53 20.65
C THR A 183 -27.12 -8.42 19.99
N ALA A 184 -26.68 -9.49 19.30
CA ALA A 184 -25.43 -9.50 18.55
C ALA A 184 -25.58 -8.81 17.17
N THR A 185 -26.73 -9.01 16.53
CA THR A 185 -27.04 -8.45 15.21
C THR A 185 -27.70 -7.09 15.36
N VAL A 186 -27.03 -6.07 14.83
CA VAL A 186 -27.50 -4.68 14.85
C VAL A 186 -27.65 -4.21 13.40
N SER A 187 -28.74 -3.54 13.10
CA SER A 187 -29.00 -2.93 11.79
C SER A 187 -28.70 -1.44 11.79
N SER A 188 -28.71 -0.82 10.60
CA SER A 188 -28.71 0.64 10.46
C SER A 188 -29.70 1.29 11.46
N PRO A 189 -29.32 2.39 12.14
CA PRO A 189 -28.14 3.22 11.92
C PRO A 189 -26.89 2.81 12.70
N TYR A 190 -26.83 1.59 13.25
CA TYR A 190 -25.71 1.11 14.09
C TYR A 190 -25.45 2.00 15.32
N ILE A 191 -26.53 2.49 15.93
CA ILE A 191 -26.55 3.10 17.25
C ILE A 191 -27.41 2.22 18.16
N ILE A 192 -26.93 1.95 19.37
CA ILE A 192 -27.50 0.98 20.30
C ILE A 192 -27.75 1.67 21.63
N ASN A 193 -29.02 1.76 22.02
CA ASN A 193 -29.39 2.21 23.35
C ASN A 193 -29.12 1.10 24.37
N CYS A 194 -28.03 1.28 25.12
CA CYS A 194 -27.61 0.41 26.23
C CYS A 194 -27.73 1.10 27.58
N ASP A 195 -28.49 2.19 27.68
CA ASP A 195 -28.54 3.05 28.88
C ASP A 195 -27.13 3.45 29.34
N TYR A 196 -26.22 3.64 28.37
CA TYR A 196 -24.81 3.90 28.60
C TYR A 196 -24.37 5.11 27.76
N PRO A 197 -24.10 6.27 28.38
CA PRO A 197 -23.75 7.49 27.66
C PRO A 197 -22.28 7.47 27.24
N SER A 198 -21.90 6.64 26.26
CA SER A 198 -20.48 6.42 25.92
C SER A 198 -19.77 7.70 25.47
N GLY A 199 -20.43 8.59 24.73
CA GLY A 199 -19.87 9.88 24.34
C GLY A 199 -19.42 10.70 25.55
N PHE A 200 -20.27 10.81 26.58
CA PHE A 200 -19.91 11.45 27.84
C PHE A 200 -18.79 10.72 28.59
N VAL A 201 -18.90 9.41 28.80
CA VAL A 201 -17.92 8.66 29.61
C VAL A 201 -16.52 8.73 29.00
N MET A 202 -16.45 8.66 27.67
CA MET A 202 -15.22 8.83 26.90
C MET A 202 -14.65 10.24 27.03
N LEU A 203 -15.47 11.28 26.81
CA LEU A 203 -15.05 12.67 26.98
C LEU A 203 -14.62 12.97 28.42
N GLN A 204 -15.25 12.35 29.42
CA GLN A 204 -14.92 12.53 30.83
C GLN A 204 -13.56 11.92 31.17
N HIS A 205 -13.23 10.78 30.56
CA HIS A 205 -11.90 10.21 30.69
C HIS A 205 -10.82 11.11 30.07
N ILE A 206 -11.11 11.73 28.92
CA ILE A 206 -10.18 12.63 28.22
C ILE A 206 -10.05 13.98 28.94
N TYR A 207 -11.18 14.56 29.34
CA TYR A 207 -11.32 15.86 29.99
C TYR A 207 -11.93 15.67 31.38
N SER A 208 -11.10 15.73 32.41
CA SER A 208 -11.52 15.44 33.79
C SER A 208 -12.53 16.44 34.38
N ASP A 209 -12.77 17.56 33.72
CA ASP A 209 -13.57 18.71 34.18
C ASP A 209 -14.81 18.96 33.31
N ILE A 210 -15.57 17.91 32.96
CA ILE A 210 -16.80 18.05 32.18
C ILE A 210 -18.07 17.70 32.94
N THR A 211 -19.16 18.41 32.60
CA THR A 211 -20.51 18.22 33.11
C THR A 211 -21.31 17.33 32.16
N TYR A 212 -22.06 16.37 32.72
CA TYR A 212 -22.93 15.51 31.93
C TYR A 212 -24.16 16.25 31.38
N ALA A 213 -24.49 15.95 30.13
CA ALA A 213 -25.79 16.19 29.52
C ALA A 213 -26.02 15.17 28.40
N ASP A 214 -27.25 14.68 28.25
CA ASP A 214 -27.60 13.80 27.12
C ASP A 214 -27.93 14.59 25.85
N ASP A 215 -28.08 13.90 24.73
CA ASP A 215 -28.33 14.53 23.43
C ASP A 215 -29.63 15.35 23.38
N ASN A 216 -30.58 15.23 24.31
CA ASN A 216 -31.75 16.11 24.35
C ASN A 216 -31.39 17.55 24.78
N ALA A 217 -30.20 17.76 25.34
CA ALA A 217 -29.68 19.07 25.70
C ALA A 217 -29.01 19.80 24.52
N MET A 218 -28.82 19.13 23.37
CA MET A 218 -28.26 19.80 22.19
C MET A 218 -29.23 20.84 21.63
N ILE A 219 -28.68 21.89 21.02
CA ILE A 219 -29.44 22.91 20.29
C ILE A 219 -29.32 22.56 18.80
N PRO A 220 -30.40 22.14 18.11
CA PRO A 220 -30.31 21.69 16.72
C PRO A 220 -29.71 22.71 15.76
N GLU A 221 -29.98 24.00 15.97
CA GLU A 221 -29.46 25.10 15.14
C GLU A 221 -27.95 25.27 15.25
N ASN A 222 -27.31 24.67 16.26
CA ASN A 222 -25.87 24.71 16.46
C ASN A 222 -25.14 23.60 15.68
N LEU A 223 -25.86 22.67 15.04
CA LEU A 223 -25.28 21.69 14.11
C LEU A 223 -25.26 22.28 12.70
N LEU A 224 -24.07 22.62 12.22
CA LEU A 224 -23.85 23.31 10.95
C LEU A 224 -23.26 22.37 9.91
N GLU A 225 -23.68 22.51 8.65
CA GLU A 225 -23.00 21.90 7.51
C GLU A 225 -21.84 22.78 7.03
N PHE A 226 -20.72 22.18 6.65
CA PHE A 226 -19.59 22.87 6.02
C PHE A 226 -19.07 22.15 4.78
N ASN A 227 -18.41 22.89 3.88
CA ASN A 227 -17.86 22.39 2.63
C ASN A 227 -16.48 21.76 2.85
N GLN A 228 -16.46 20.44 3.01
CA GLN A 228 -15.23 19.66 3.13
C GLN A 228 -14.31 19.79 1.91
N SER A 229 -14.86 20.09 0.73
CA SER A 229 -14.08 20.22 -0.50
C SER A 229 -13.03 21.32 -0.43
N GLU A 230 -13.17 22.29 0.48
CA GLU A 230 -12.17 23.35 0.67
C GLU A 230 -10.81 22.83 1.18
N PHE A 231 -10.79 21.62 1.75
CA PHE A 231 -9.59 20.99 2.29
C PHE A 231 -8.90 20.03 1.29
N PHE A 232 -9.35 20.02 0.03
CA PHE A 232 -8.79 19.17 -1.02
C PHE A 232 -8.39 19.99 -2.26
N ALA A 233 -7.25 19.65 -2.87
CA ALA A 233 -6.82 20.27 -4.13
C ALA A 233 -7.62 19.77 -5.35
N GLY A 234 -8.36 18.67 -5.22
CA GLY A 234 -9.17 18.04 -6.25
C GLY A 234 -10.52 17.56 -5.71
N PHE A 235 -11.23 16.73 -6.48
CA PHE A 235 -12.55 16.24 -6.06
C PHE A 235 -12.42 15.27 -4.87
N PRO A 236 -13.00 15.58 -3.69
CA PRO A 236 -12.82 14.78 -2.47
C PRO A 236 -13.34 13.34 -2.62
N GLY A 237 -14.33 13.11 -3.50
CA GLY A 237 -14.85 11.78 -3.77
C GLY A 237 -13.83 10.80 -4.34
N LEU A 238 -12.72 11.26 -4.94
CA LEU A 238 -11.63 10.40 -5.40
C LEU A 238 -10.94 9.65 -4.25
N VAL A 239 -10.98 10.22 -3.04
CA VAL A 239 -10.47 9.60 -1.81
C VAL A 239 -11.60 9.20 -0.87
N SER A 240 -12.81 8.99 -1.41
CA SER A 240 -14.04 8.68 -0.66
C SER A 240 -14.42 9.71 0.41
N MET A 241 -14.00 10.96 0.29
CA MET A 241 -14.46 12.03 1.17
C MET A 241 -15.72 12.69 0.58
N ASP A 242 -16.74 12.93 1.40
CA ASP A 242 -17.93 13.69 0.98
C ASP A 242 -17.55 15.16 0.75
N THR A 243 -18.34 15.88 -0.05
CA THR A 243 -18.21 17.33 -0.22
C THR A 243 -18.70 18.11 0.99
N THR A 244 -19.54 17.51 1.83
CA THR A 244 -20.18 18.16 3.00
C THR A 244 -19.87 17.41 4.29
N GLY A 245 -19.49 18.15 5.33
CA GLY A 245 -19.30 17.66 6.70
C GLY A 245 -20.22 18.37 7.69
N TYR A 246 -20.26 17.90 8.94
CA TYR A 246 -20.98 18.57 10.02
C TYR A 246 -20.04 19.08 11.11
N VAL A 247 -20.42 20.18 11.76
CA VAL A 247 -19.77 20.69 12.97
C VAL A 247 -20.83 21.16 13.96
N TYR A 248 -20.76 20.69 15.19
CA TYR A 248 -21.57 21.21 16.30
C TYR A 248 -20.79 22.28 17.04
N VAL A 249 -21.30 23.51 17.05
CA VAL A 249 -20.63 24.66 17.67
C VAL A 249 -21.45 25.17 18.86
N PRO A 250 -21.02 24.93 20.11
CA PRO A 250 -21.78 25.39 21.28
C PRO A 250 -22.07 26.89 21.28
N THR A 251 -23.18 27.28 21.91
CA THR A 251 -23.64 28.69 21.94
C THR A 251 -22.58 29.65 22.45
N GLN A 252 -21.76 29.23 23.41
CA GLN A 252 -20.70 30.07 23.98
C GLN A 252 -19.49 30.18 23.05
N CYS A 253 -19.18 29.13 22.27
CA CYS A 253 -18.12 29.13 21.28
C CYS A 253 -18.44 30.07 20.11
N GLN A 254 -19.70 30.09 19.67
CA GLN A 254 -20.18 31.07 18.68
C GLN A 254 -20.05 32.53 19.16
N LYS A 255 -20.10 32.75 20.49
CA LYS A 255 -19.89 34.06 21.12
C LYS A 255 -18.41 34.41 21.38
N GLY A 256 -17.47 33.57 20.94
CA GLY A 256 -16.03 33.79 21.06
C GLY A 256 -15.39 33.29 22.36
N SER A 257 -16.11 32.51 23.18
CA SER A 257 -15.51 31.84 24.34
C SER A 257 -14.39 30.90 23.90
N ALA A 258 -13.41 30.68 24.77
CA ALA A 258 -12.39 29.65 24.55
C ALA A 258 -13.05 28.26 24.58
N CYS A 259 -12.74 27.44 23.58
CA CYS A 259 -13.36 26.14 23.39
C CYS A 259 -12.33 25.04 23.13
N ARG A 260 -12.74 23.80 23.42
CA ARG A 260 -12.02 22.58 23.03
C ARG A 260 -12.55 22.07 21.70
N LEU A 261 -11.82 21.15 21.07
CA LEU A 261 -12.26 20.47 19.85
C LEU A 261 -12.27 18.95 20.06
N HIS A 262 -13.36 18.31 19.69
CA HIS A 262 -13.45 16.86 19.57
C HIS A 262 -13.79 16.48 18.13
N ILE A 263 -13.10 15.50 17.55
CA ILE A 263 -13.40 14.99 16.20
C ILE A 263 -14.02 13.60 16.35
N ALA A 264 -15.24 13.40 15.85
CA ALA A 264 -15.96 12.15 15.96
C ALA A 264 -16.16 11.51 14.58
N PHE A 265 -15.48 10.39 14.33
CA PHE A 265 -15.53 9.64 13.08
C PHE A 265 -16.62 8.56 13.11
N HIS A 266 -17.59 8.67 12.20
CA HIS A 266 -18.63 7.67 12.04
C HIS A 266 -18.09 6.34 11.48
N GLY A 267 -18.82 5.23 11.66
CA GLY A 267 -18.47 3.93 11.09
C GLY A 267 -18.90 3.73 9.64
N CYS A 268 -18.59 2.55 9.09
CA CYS A 268 -19.10 2.13 7.79
C CYS A 268 -20.65 2.23 7.75
N ARG A 269 -21.20 2.65 6.61
CA ARG A 269 -22.65 2.82 6.38
C ARG A 269 -23.32 3.87 7.29
N GLN A 270 -22.53 4.74 7.93
CA GLN A 270 -23.04 5.82 8.79
C GLN A 270 -22.74 7.23 8.27
N GLY A 271 -22.12 7.35 7.10
CA GLY A 271 -21.90 8.66 6.47
C GLY A 271 -23.21 9.29 6.01
N ARG A 272 -23.16 10.60 5.79
CA ARG A 272 -24.28 11.46 5.34
C ARG A 272 -25.09 10.88 4.19
N GLY A 273 -24.42 10.39 3.15
CA GLY A 273 -25.08 9.76 2.00
C GLY A 273 -25.83 8.44 2.31
N THR A 274 -25.74 7.91 3.53
CA THR A 274 -26.45 6.69 3.96
C THR A 274 -27.49 6.94 5.04
N ILE A 275 -27.17 7.74 6.06
CA ILE A 275 -28.07 7.98 7.21
C ILE A 275 -28.28 9.47 7.53
N GLY A 276 -27.88 10.39 6.66
CA GLY A 276 -27.96 11.83 6.92
C GLY A 276 -27.12 12.25 8.12
N ASP A 277 -27.67 13.09 8.98
CA ASP A 277 -27.04 13.63 10.19
C ASP A 277 -27.20 12.72 11.43
N VAL A 278 -27.83 11.53 11.29
CA VAL A 278 -28.20 10.66 12.43
C VAL A 278 -27.02 10.35 13.35
N PHE A 279 -25.81 10.09 12.82
CA PHE A 279 -24.64 9.89 13.67
C PHE A 279 -24.22 11.18 14.39
N ALA A 280 -24.17 12.31 13.67
CA ALA A 280 -23.80 13.59 14.24
C ALA A 280 -24.78 14.04 15.35
N VAL A 281 -26.07 13.70 15.24
CA VAL A 281 -27.11 14.05 16.23
C VAL A 281 -27.12 13.08 17.41
N HIS A 282 -26.98 11.78 17.18
CA HIS A 282 -27.32 10.75 18.18
C HIS A 282 -26.15 9.89 18.69
N ALA A 283 -24.90 10.27 18.39
CA ALA A 283 -23.74 9.53 18.87
C ALA A 283 -23.38 9.83 20.35
N GLY A 284 -24.10 10.73 21.04
CA GLY A 284 -23.94 11.00 22.47
C GLY A 284 -23.00 12.15 22.83
N TYR A 285 -22.63 13.02 21.88
CA TYR A 285 -21.64 14.08 22.10
C TYR A 285 -22.24 15.48 22.28
N ASN A 286 -23.30 15.84 21.55
CA ASN A 286 -23.67 17.25 21.37
C ASN A 286 -24.24 17.90 22.64
N GLY A 287 -25.01 17.15 23.44
CA GLY A 287 -25.49 17.65 24.73
C GLY A 287 -24.34 17.97 25.69
N VAL A 288 -23.36 17.06 25.77
CA VAL A 288 -22.12 17.26 26.54
C VAL A 288 -21.35 18.45 25.98
N ALA A 289 -21.22 18.54 24.66
CA ALA A 289 -20.51 19.62 23.99
C ALA A 289 -21.08 21.01 24.32
N GLU A 290 -22.42 21.16 24.29
CA GLU A 290 -23.11 22.42 24.60
C GLU A 290 -22.79 22.90 26.02
N MET A 291 -22.75 21.98 26.99
CA MET A 291 -22.51 22.30 28.39
C MET A 291 -21.04 22.59 28.73
N ASN A 292 -20.11 22.22 27.86
CA ASN A 292 -18.68 22.19 28.20
C ASN A 292 -17.78 22.95 27.21
N ASN A 293 -18.36 23.76 26.31
CA ASN A 293 -17.61 24.53 25.31
C ASN A 293 -16.69 23.63 24.46
N ILE A 294 -17.20 22.48 24.03
CA ILE A 294 -16.48 21.56 23.15
C ILE A 294 -17.11 21.66 21.77
N ILE A 295 -16.38 22.12 20.77
CA ILE A 295 -16.81 22.02 19.38
C ILE A 295 -16.65 20.56 18.95
N VAL A 296 -17.66 19.99 18.29
CA VAL A 296 -17.57 18.61 17.76
C VAL A 296 -17.56 18.63 16.25
N LEU A 297 -16.47 18.19 15.65
CA LEU A 297 -16.33 18.04 14.20
C LEU A 297 -16.73 16.62 13.80
N TYR A 298 -17.57 16.49 12.78
CA TYR A 298 -18.01 15.22 12.19
C TYR A 298 -17.66 15.16 10.71
N PRO A 299 -16.40 14.85 10.37
CA PRO A 299 -16.01 14.61 8.99
C PRO A 299 -16.85 13.48 8.36
N GLN A 300 -17.06 13.52 7.05
CA GLN A 300 -17.92 12.59 6.32
C GLN A 300 -17.17 11.94 5.15
N VAL A 301 -17.31 10.62 5.06
CA VAL A 301 -16.91 9.83 3.89
C VAL A 301 -18.13 9.39 3.06
N VAL A 302 -17.90 9.18 1.77
CA VAL A 302 -18.89 8.73 0.79
C VAL A 302 -18.51 7.35 0.23
N LYS A 303 -19.49 6.61 -0.27
CA LYS A 303 -19.26 5.30 -0.90
C LYS A 303 -18.52 5.47 -2.23
N SER A 304 -17.63 4.53 -2.51
CA SER A 304 -17.04 4.29 -3.84
C SER A 304 -17.46 2.91 -4.32
N THR A 305 -17.84 2.77 -5.59
CA THR A 305 -18.41 1.53 -6.16
C THR A 305 -17.43 0.37 -6.19
N LEU A 306 -16.15 0.63 -6.42
CA LEU A 306 -15.13 -0.41 -6.56
C LEU A 306 -14.36 -0.64 -5.25
N THR A 307 -14.10 0.44 -4.51
CA THR A 307 -13.02 0.43 -3.51
C THR A 307 -13.53 0.50 -2.07
N ASN A 308 -14.68 1.14 -1.86
CA ASN A 308 -15.25 1.41 -0.54
C ASN A 308 -16.79 1.45 -0.62
N PRO A 309 -17.45 0.32 -0.92
CA PRO A 309 -18.90 0.28 -1.18
C PRO A 309 -19.76 0.61 0.05
N TYR A 310 -19.15 0.61 1.24
CA TYR A 310 -19.82 0.89 2.50
C TYR A 310 -19.55 2.28 3.06
N GLY A 311 -18.72 3.11 2.40
CA GLY A 311 -18.41 4.45 2.90
C GLY A 311 -17.78 4.37 4.29
N CYS A 312 -16.78 3.50 4.42
CA CYS A 312 -15.91 3.42 5.58
C CYS A 312 -14.79 4.45 5.48
N TRP A 313 -14.10 4.71 6.58
CA TRP A 313 -12.83 5.45 6.55
C TRP A 313 -11.70 4.59 6.01
N ASP A 314 -10.64 5.21 5.48
CA ASP A 314 -9.49 4.45 4.99
C ASP A 314 -8.62 3.96 6.14
N TRP A 315 -8.71 2.66 6.41
CA TRP A 315 -7.86 1.94 7.33
C TRP A 315 -7.24 0.68 6.70
N TRP A 316 -7.43 0.49 5.39
CA TRP A 316 -6.88 -0.65 4.63
C TRP A 316 -6.20 -0.22 3.33
N GLY A 317 -5.91 1.07 3.15
CA GLY A 317 -5.06 1.63 2.11
C GLY A 317 -5.74 1.98 0.79
N TYR A 318 -7.06 2.20 0.78
CA TYR A 318 -7.82 2.41 -0.45
C TYR A 318 -7.69 3.78 -1.10
N THR A 319 -7.07 4.74 -0.42
CA THR A 319 -6.77 6.07 -0.94
C THR A 319 -5.28 6.24 -1.30
N GLY A 320 -4.46 5.20 -1.10
CA GLY A 320 -3.06 5.21 -1.52
C GLY A 320 -2.92 5.27 -3.05
N PRO A 321 -1.80 5.79 -3.58
CA PRO A 321 -1.68 6.23 -4.98
C PRO A 321 -1.84 5.14 -6.06
N PHE A 322 -2.14 3.87 -5.71
CA PHE A 322 -2.36 2.77 -6.66
C PHE A 322 -3.47 1.79 -6.24
N TYR A 323 -4.62 2.28 -5.73
CA TYR A 323 -5.73 1.38 -5.39
C TYR A 323 -6.60 0.94 -6.61
N GLU A 324 -6.16 1.12 -7.84
CA GLU A 324 -6.69 0.28 -8.93
C GLU A 324 -6.00 -1.08 -8.87
N SER A 325 -6.60 -1.99 -8.11
CA SER A 325 -6.18 -3.39 -8.12
C SER A 325 -6.61 -4.05 -9.42
N TYR A 326 -5.70 -4.79 -10.07
CA TYR A 326 -6.02 -5.51 -11.29
C TYR A 326 -6.50 -6.92 -10.97
N ASN A 327 -7.32 -7.50 -11.85
CA ASN A 327 -7.76 -8.89 -11.75
C ASN A 327 -6.60 -9.84 -12.10
N VAL A 328 -5.61 -9.95 -11.23
CA VAL A 328 -4.44 -10.82 -11.43
C VAL A 328 -4.82 -12.26 -11.06
N VAL A 329 -4.58 -13.19 -11.98
CA VAL A 329 -4.83 -14.61 -11.76
C VAL A 329 -3.82 -15.15 -10.75
N ALA A 330 -4.32 -15.62 -9.60
CA ALA A 330 -3.50 -16.23 -8.57
C ALA A 330 -2.70 -17.43 -9.13
N GLY A 331 -1.41 -17.52 -8.77
CA GLY A 331 -0.50 -18.55 -9.26
C GLY A 331 -0.01 -18.35 -10.70
N GLU A 332 -0.40 -17.27 -11.38
CA GLU A 332 0.10 -16.91 -12.72
C GLU A 332 1.16 -15.79 -12.67
N THR A 333 1.85 -15.62 -11.54
CA THR A 333 2.99 -14.69 -11.45
C THR A 333 4.28 -15.35 -11.92
N SER A 334 5.11 -14.64 -12.68
CA SER A 334 6.47 -15.06 -13.01
C SER A 334 7.47 -13.91 -12.88
N VAL A 335 8.76 -14.22 -12.90
CA VAL A 335 9.84 -13.23 -12.80
C VAL A 335 10.90 -13.41 -13.86
N SER A 336 11.63 -12.36 -14.19
CA SER A 336 12.84 -12.46 -15.01
C SER A 336 13.83 -11.36 -14.66
N GLY A 337 15.05 -11.50 -15.15
CA GLY A 337 15.99 -10.38 -15.10
C GLY A 337 17.27 -10.61 -15.86
N PHE A 338 18.07 -9.55 -15.90
CA PHE A 338 19.39 -9.54 -16.50
C PHE A 338 20.47 -9.14 -15.47
N SER A 339 21.64 -9.78 -15.51
CA SER A 339 22.80 -9.43 -14.66
C SER A 339 22.44 -9.49 -13.16
N SER A 340 22.67 -8.42 -12.38
CA SER A 340 22.20 -8.37 -10.98
C SER A 340 20.69 -8.57 -10.84
N GLY A 341 19.88 -8.11 -11.81
CA GLY A 341 18.45 -8.39 -11.87
C GLY A 341 18.16 -9.87 -12.13
N ALA A 342 19.03 -10.59 -12.83
CA ALA A 342 18.92 -12.03 -13.02
C ALA A 342 19.20 -12.79 -11.70
N PHE A 343 20.19 -12.36 -10.91
CA PHE A 343 20.39 -12.88 -9.55
C PHE A 343 19.18 -12.58 -8.64
N MET A 344 18.62 -11.37 -8.71
CA MET A 344 17.40 -11.00 -7.99
C MET A 344 16.20 -11.85 -8.42
N ALA A 345 16.03 -12.12 -9.72
CA ALA A 345 14.97 -12.99 -10.22
C ALA A 345 15.07 -14.41 -9.67
N VAL A 346 16.30 -14.97 -9.58
CA VAL A 346 16.52 -16.28 -8.92
C VAL A 346 16.17 -16.20 -7.43
N GLN A 347 16.63 -15.17 -6.72
CA GLN A 347 16.28 -14.94 -5.31
C GLN A 347 14.76 -14.88 -5.11
N PHE A 348 14.06 -14.07 -5.91
CA PHE A 348 12.62 -13.88 -5.79
C PHE A 348 11.84 -15.15 -6.12
N HIS A 349 12.23 -15.86 -7.19
CA HIS A 349 11.61 -17.12 -7.57
C HIS A 349 11.75 -18.19 -6.48
N VAL A 350 12.94 -18.36 -5.91
CA VAL A 350 13.18 -19.34 -4.85
C VAL A 350 12.47 -18.95 -3.56
N SER A 351 12.54 -17.67 -3.18
CA SER A 351 12.01 -17.17 -1.90
C SER A 351 10.49 -17.09 -1.84
N PHE A 352 9.83 -16.85 -2.98
CA PHE A 352 8.38 -16.71 -3.10
C PHE A 352 7.78 -17.75 -4.07
N SER A 353 8.36 -18.95 -4.13
CA SER A 353 7.97 -20.02 -5.07
C SER A 353 6.53 -20.50 -4.94
N SER A 354 5.84 -20.20 -3.83
CA SER A 354 4.41 -20.48 -3.66
C SER A 354 3.51 -19.65 -4.58
N ILE A 355 3.98 -18.50 -5.05
CA ILE A 355 3.22 -17.59 -5.93
C ILE A 355 3.88 -17.38 -7.30
N VAL A 356 5.19 -17.65 -7.42
CA VAL A 356 5.94 -17.51 -8.67
C VAL A 356 6.00 -18.86 -9.40
N LYS A 357 5.32 -18.98 -10.54
CA LYS A 357 5.25 -20.24 -11.32
C LYS A 357 6.46 -20.51 -12.22
N GLY A 358 7.32 -19.52 -12.41
CA GLY A 358 8.44 -19.65 -13.32
C GLY A 358 9.34 -18.43 -13.34
N ALA A 359 10.54 -18.64 -13.88
CA ALA A 359 11.58 -17.62 -13.93
C ALA A 359 12.34 -17.68 -15.25
N GLY A 360 12.79 -16.53 -15.74
CA GLY A 360 13.77 -16.51 -16.82
C GLY A 360 14.96 -15.61 -16.58
N ILE A 361 16.14 -16.15 -16.83
CA ILE A 361 17.38 -15.65 -16.26
C ILE A 361 18.39 -15.38 -17.39
N THR A 362 18.74 -14.11 -17.59
CA THR A 362 19.75 -13.69 -18.59
C THR A 362 21.05 -13.31 -17.89
N ALA A 363 22.11 -14.10 -18.06
CA ALA A 363 23.43 -13.82 -17.49
C ALA A 363 23.43 -13.52 -15.97
N GLY A 364 22.79 -14.41 -15.19
CA GLY A 364 22.76 -14.38 -13.72
C GLY A 364 23.57 -15.51 -13.09
N GLY A 365 23.09 -16.05 -11.96
CA GLY A 365 23.73 -17.19 -11.29
C GLY A 365 22.91 -17.78 -10.14
N PRO A 366 23.44 -18.81 -9.45
CA PRO A 366 22.73 -19.56 -8.40
C PRO A 366 22.20 -18.70 -7.25
N PHE A 367 21.14 -19.18 -6.62
CA PHE A 367 20.59 -18.59 -5.39
C PHE A 367 21.70 -18.40 -4.36
N TYR A 368 21.77 -17.20 -3.78
CA TYR A 368 22.73 -16.86 -2.72
C TYR A 368 24.21 -17.05 -3.09
N CYS A 369 24.56 -17.01 -4.39
CA CYS A 369 25.91 -17.31 -4.87
C CYS A 369 27.02 -16.50 -4.17
N ALA A 370 26.78 -15.22 -3.88
CA ALA A 370 27.75 -14.36 -3.22
C ALA A 370 27.90 -14.62 -1.71
N ASP A 371 26.94 -15.32 -1.09
CA ASP A 371 26.95 -15.68 0.34
C ASP A 371 27.15 -14.47 1.28
N GLY A 372 26.58 -13.32 0.92
CA GLY A 372 26.75 -12.07 1.69
C GLY A 372 28.13 -11.41 1.57
N TYR A 373 29.00 -11.87 0.67
CA TYR A 373 30.34 -11.31 0.49
C TYR A 373 30.54 -10.73 -0.92
N PHE A 374 30.80 -9.42 -0.99
CA PHE A 374 31.13 -8.72 -2.24
C PHE A 374 32.31 -9.35 -2.98
N SER A 375 33.33 -9.84 -2.26
CA SER A 375 34.50 -10.50 -2.86
C SER A 375 34.11 -11.78 -3.61
N LEU A 376 33.16 -12.56 -3.11
CA LEU A 376 32.65 -13.77 -3.78
C LEU A 376 31.74 -13.40 -4.96
N ALA A 377 30.94 -12.34 -4.80
CA ALA A 377 30.12 -11.78 -5.87
C ALA A 377 30.97 -11.47 -7.10
N ILE A 378 32.03 -10.65 -6.94
CA ILE A 378 32.86 -10.24 -8.06
C ILE A 378 33.85 -11.29 -8.54
N THR A 379 33.96 -12.48 -7.91
CA THR A 379 34.91 -13.52 -8.32
C THR A 379 34.21 -14.78 -8.80
N ARG A 380 33.73 -15.63 -7.88
CA ARG A 380 33.15 -16.94 -8.21
C ARG A 380 31.85 -16.81 -8.99
N CYS A 381 31.05 -15.78 -8.71
CA CYS A 381 29.74 -15.59 -9.31
C CYS A 381 29.76 -14.80 -10.63
N THR A 382 30.93 -14.37 -11.11
CA THR A 382 31.07 -13.57 -12.33
C THR A 382 32.04 -14.22 -13.31
N PHE A 383 33.32 -14.35 -12.95
CA PHE A 383 34.36 -14.79 -13.90
C PHE A 383 35.07 -16.10 -13.53
N SER A 384 34.92 -16.63 -12.32
CA SER A 384 35.55 -17.88 -11.87
C SER A 384 34.53 -18.94 -11.39
N PRO A 385 33.63 -19.44 -12.28
CA PRO A 385 32.52 -20.31 -11.90
C PRO A 385 32.94 -21.66 -11.30
N ILE A 386 34.19 -22.09 -11.50
CA ILE A 386 34.73 -23.31 -10.91
C ILE A 386 34.69 -23.30 -9.37
N PHE A 387 34.65 -22.12 -8.75
CA PHE A 387 34.59 -21.96 -7.30
C PHE A 387 33.16 -21.81 -6.75
N ILE A 388 32.11 -21.91 -7.57
CA ILE A 388 30.72 -21.88 -7.09
C ILE A 388 30.40 -23.24 -6.45
N PRO A 389 30.12 -23.28 -5.12
CA PRO A 389 29.87 -24.53 -4.43
C PRO A 389 28.36 -24.86 -4.46
N VAL A 390 27.86 -25.41 -5.58
CA VAL A 390 26.42 -25.65 -5.79
C VAL A 390 25.79 -26.49 -4.66
N ASP A 391 26.45 -27.58 -4.23
CA ASP A 391 25.97 -28.41 -3.11
C ASP A 391 25.78 -27.62 -1.81
N TYR A 392 26.69 -26.70 -1.51
CA TYR A 392 26.58 -25.83 -0.33
C TYR A 392 25.41 -24.85 -0.46
N LEU A 393 25.26 -24.23 -1.65
CA LEU A 393 24.16 -23.30 -1.91
C LEU A 393 22.81 -24.02 -1.81
N MET A 394 22.72 -25.27 -2.26
CA MET A 394 21.52 -26.09 -2.10
C MET A 394 21.21 -26.40 -0.63
N ALA A 395 22.23 -26.80 0.15
CA ALA A 395 22.06 -27.02 1.59
C ALA A 395 21.61 -25.76 2.33
N LEU A 396 22.09 -24.59 1.90
CA LEU A 396 21.66 -23.30 2.44
C LEU A 396 20.20 -22.99 2.06
N THR A 397 19.79 -23.22 0.81
CA THR A 397 18.39 -23.10 0.38
C THR A 397 17.47 -23.96 1.23
N GLU A 398 17.80 -25.23 1.46
CA GLU A 398 17.01 -26.12 2.31
C GLU A 398 16.96 -25.64 3.77
N THR A 399 18.05 -25.06 4.27
CA THR A 399 18.09 -24.44 5.60
C THR A 399 17.12 -23.26 5.69
N TYR A 400 17.08 -22.38 4.69
CA TYR A 400 16.14 -21.27 4.67
C TYR A 400 14.68 -21.71 4.46
N ALA A 401 14.45 -22.80 3.73
CA ALA A 401 13.10 -23.34 3.53
C ALA A 401 12.56 -23.93 4.84
N THR A 402 13.39 -24.72 5.53
CA THR A 402 13.02 -25.33 6.83
C THR A 402 12.86 -24.30 7.94
N SER A 403 13.53 -23.16 7.89
CA SER A 403 13.34 -22.05 8.84
C SER A 403 12.17 -21.12 8.49
N GLY A 404 11.52 -21.31 7.34
CA GLY A 404 10.41 -20.47 6.87
C GLY A 404 10.83 -19.12 6.27
N LEU A 405 12.12 -18.86 6.13
CA LEU A 405 12.67 -17.65 5.50
C LEU A 405 12.42 -17.61 3.99
N ILE A 406 12.27 -18.78 3.36
CA ILE A 406 11.79 -18.94 1.97
C ILE A 406 10.61 -19.91 1.93
N ASP A 407 9.95 -20.00 0.78
CA ASP A 407 8.94 -21.03 0.55
C ASP A 407 9.54 -22.44 0.45
N PRO A 408 8.74 -23.50 0.71
CA PRO A 408 9.20 -24.88 0.53
C PRO A 408 9.77 -25.13 -0.87
N THR A 409 10.94 -25.76 -0.96
CA THR A 409 11.62 -26.06 -2.24
C THR A 409 10.81 -26.99 -3.13
N SER A 410 9.89 -27.78 -2.57
CA SER A 410 8.92 -28.59 -3.32
C SER A 410 8.04 -27.77 -4.27
N ASN A 411 7.82 -26.48 -4.01
CA ASN A 411 7.06 -25.61 -4.90
C ASN A 411 7.77 -25.38 -6.25
N LEU A 412 9.10 -25.54 -6.29
CA LEU A 412 9.90 -25.36 -7.50
C LEU A 412 9.74 -26.53 -8.49
N GLU A 413 9.24 -27.69 -8.06
CA GLU A 413 9.17 -28.90 -8.89
C GLU A 413 8.37 -28.67 -10.20
N SER A 414 7.28 -27.89 -10.10
CA SER A 414 6.43 -27.53 -11.23
C SER A 414 6.84 -26.23 -11.93
N SER A 415 7.85 -25.51 -11.43
CA SER A 415 8.26 -24.24 -12.01
C SER A 415 8.82 -24.42 -13.41
N ARG A 416 8.59 -23.44 -14.28
CA ARG A 416 9.21 -23.38 -15.61
C ARG A 416 10.35 -22.37 -15.63
N VAL A 417 11.54 -22.83 -15.98
CA VAL A 417 12.77 -22.04 -15.91
C VAL A 417 13.41 -21.91 -17.29
N PHE A 418 13.65 -20.68 -17.73
CA PHE A 418 14.35 -20.37 -18.97
C PHE A 418 15.72 -19.74 -18.66
N LEU A 419 16.80 -20.30 -19.18
CA LEU A 419 18.17 -19.84 -18.90
C LEU A 419 18.86 -19.41 -20.20
N ILE A 420 19.40 -18.19 -20.23
CA ILE A 420 20.06 -17.66 -21.43
C ILE A 420 21.35 -16.92 -21.08
N SER A 421 22.37 -17.15 -21.90
CA SER A 421 23.70 -16.55 -21.73
C SER A 421 24.36 -16.36 -23.09
N GLY A 422 25.01 -15.21 -23.28
CA GLY A 422 25.83 -14.98 -24.46
C GLY A 422 27.17 -15.70 -24.37
N THR A 423 27.60 -16.40 -25.42
CA THR A 423 28.89 -17.13 -25.45
C THR A 423 30.12 -16.22 -25.36
N LYS A 424 29.92 -14.91 -25.56
CA LYS A 424 30.96 -13.88 -25.51
C LYS A 424 30.87 -13.00 -24.27
N ASP A 425 30.00 -13.34 -23.31
CA ASP A 425 29.90 -12.66 -22.03
C ASP A 425 31.19 -12.84 -21.21
N ILE A 426 31.82 -11.72 -20.87
CA ILE A 426 33.06 -11.67 -20.08
C ILE A 426 32.84 -11.06 -18.69
N VAL A 427 31.60 -10.65 -18.37
CA VAL A 427 31.23 -10.05 -17.08
C VAL A 427 30.61 -11.11 -16.19
N VAL A 428 29.58 -11.80 -16.68
CA VAL A 428 29.04 -13.01 -16.05
C VAL A 428 29.25 -14.14 -17.05
N VAL A 429 30.39 -14.80 -16.94
CA VAL A 429 30.82 -15.77 -17.95
C VAL A 429 29.84 -16.95 -18.02
N PRO A 430 29.62 -17.57 -19.20
CA PRO A 430 28.62 -18.62 -19.38
C PRO A 430 28.66 -19.78 -18.37
N GLY A 431 29.85 -20.10 -17.85
CA GLY A 431 30.01 -21.14 -16.84
C GLY A 431 29.25 -20.85 -15.52
N VAL A 432 28.95 -19.58 -15.20
CA VAL A 432 28.09 -19.24 -14.05
C VAL A 432 26.65 -19.69 -14.31
N MET A 433 26.15 -19.51 -15.54
CA MET A 433 24.83 -19.98 -15.95
C MET A 433 24.75 -21.51 -16.04
N THR A 434 25.84 -22.19 -16.39
CA THR A 434 25.94 -23.66 -16.26
C THR A 434 25.82 -24.10 -14.78
N LYS A 435 26.41 -23.35 -13.84
CA LYS A 435 26.24 -23.62 -12.41
C LYS A 435 24.82 -23.32 -11.91
N LEU A 436 24.12 -22.38 -12.53
CA LEU A 436 22.71 -22.14 -12.25
C LEU A 436 21.80 -23.25 -12.80
N GLU A 437 22.10 -23.78 -13.99
CA GLU A 437 21.42 -24.97 -14.52
C GLU A 437 21.60 -26.17 -13.59
N GLU A 438 22.83 -26.42 -13.11
CA GLU A 438 23.14 -27.44 -12.10
C GLU A 438 22.31 -27.24 -10.82
N TYR A 439 22.21 -26.00 -10.32
CA TYR A 439 21.38 -25.68 -9.16
C TYR A 439 19.88 -25.96 -9.42
N TYR A 440 19.30 -25.46 -10.51
CA TYR A 440 17.87 -25.65 -10.79
C TYR A 440 17.50 -27.10 -11.09
N SER A 441 18.40 -27.87 -11.70
CA SER A 441 18.16 -29.29 -12.03
C SER A 441 17.93 -30.18 -10.78
N ASN A 442 18.29 -29.69 -9.59
CA ASN A 442 18.00 -30.38 -8.33
C ASN A 442 16.58 -30.12 -7.79
N TYR A 443 15.91 -29.07 -8.27
CA TYR A 443 14.60 -28.66 -7.77
C TYR A 443 13.50 -28.73 -8.83
N VAL A 444 13.85 -28.50 -10.09
CA VAL A 444 12.93 -28.37 -11.22
C VAL A 444 13.10 -29.58 -12.13
N LYS A 445 11.98 -30.12 -12.64
CA LYS A 445 12.02 -31.22 -13.61
C LYS A 445 12.74 -30.80 -14.88
N SER A 446 13.55 -31.70 -15.43
CA SER A 446 14.36 -31.43 -16.64
C SER A 446 13.53 -30.93 -17.83
N GLU A 447 12.30 -31.42 -18.01
CA GLU A 447 11.40 -31.00 -19.07
C GLU A 447 10.85 -29.56 -18.91
N ASN A 448 11.00 -28.98 -17.72
CA ASN A 448 10.60 -27.61 -17.41
C ASN A 448 11.78 -26.62 -17.43
N ILE A 449 13.01 -27.08 -17.73
CA ILE A 449 14.19 -26.24 -17.88
C ILE A 449 14.52 -26.12 -19.37
N GLU A 450 14.46 -24.91 -19.91
CA GLU A 450 14.91 -24.59 -21.26
C GLU A 450 16.16 -23.72 -21.19
N ILE A 451 17.18 -24.05 -21.99
CA ILE A 451 18.46 -23.34 -22.01
C ILE A 451 18.81 -22.84 -23.41
N ASN A 452 19.44 -21.67 -23.48
CA ASN A 452 20.07 -21.17 -24.68
C ASN A 452 21.40 -20.48 -24.35
N PHE A 453 22.50 -21.23 -24.44
CA PHE A 453 23.86 -20.72 -24.24
C PHE A 453 24.65 -20.61 -25.54
N SER A 454 23.97 -20.49 -26.69
CA SER A 454 24.62 -20.56 -28.02
C SER A 454 24.77 -19.21 -28.71
N ILE A 455 24.07 -18.17 -28.25
CA ILE A 455 24.05 -16.86 -28.92
C ILE A 455 25.41 -16.16 -28.74
N PRO A 456 26.06 -15.66 -29.81
CA PRO A 456 27.36 -14.99 -29.73
C PRO A 456 27.26 -13.54 -29.22
N ALA A 457 26.64 -13.33 -28.06
CA ALA A 457 26.45 -12.04 -27.42
C ALA A 457 27.42 -11.81 -26.25
N GLY A 458 27.77 -10.55 -25.99
CA GLY A 458 28.44 -10.11 -24.77
C GLY A 458 27.47 -9.93 -23.61
N HIS A 459 27.87 -9.17 -22.58
CA HIS A 459 27.03 -8.94 -21.39
C HIS A 459 25.92 -7.90 -21.66
N GLY A 460 24.70 -8.36 -21.90
CA GLY A 460 23.53 -7.49 -22.10
C GLY A 460 22.21 -8.25 -22.21
N GLN A 461 21.10 -7.56 -21.98
CA GLN A 461 19.76 -8.06 -22.26
C GLN A 461 19.60 -8.28 -23.77
N LEU A 462 19.18 -9.49 -24.16
CA LEU A 462 19.03 -9.82 -25.57
C LEU A 462 17.68 -9.34 -26.10
N SER A 463 17.69 -8.65 -27.23
CA SER A 463 16.50 -8.23 -27.95
C SER A 463 16.60 -8.60 -29.43
N ASN A 464 15.51 -8.41 -30.16
CA ASN A 464 15.47 -8.53 -31.62
C ASN A 464 15.33 -7.18 -32.35
N MET A 465 15.07 -6.08 -31.63
CA MET A 465 14.72 -4.79 -32.25
C MET A 465 15.60 -3.62 -31.79
N TYR A 466 16.26 -3.72 -30.63
CA TYR A 466 16.94 -2.59 -30.00
C TYR A 466 18.32 -2.94 -29.42
N GLY A 467 19.22 -1.96 -29.41
CA GLY A 467 20.52 -2.07 -28.74
C GLY A 467 21.70 -2.29 -29.69
N SER A 468 22.87 -2.57 -29.12
CA SER A 468 24.10 -2.76 -29.89
C SER A 468 24.07 -4.05 -30.71
N ASN A 469 24.89 -4.14 -31.76
CA ASN A 469 25.00 -5.34 -32.59
C ASN A 469 25.46 -6.56 -31.78
N CYS A 470 24.84 -7.71 -32.04
CA CYS A 470 25.35 -9.00 -31.59
C CYS A 470 26.77 -9.27 -32.10
N GLY A 471 27.48 -10.22 -31.48
CA GLY A 471 28.80 -10.66 -31.93
C GLY A 471 29.99 -10.00 -31.21
N THR A 472 29.78 -9.00 -30.35
CA THR A 472 30.84 -8.36 -29.57
C THR A 472 30.89 -8.89 -28.14
N SER A 473 32.09 -8.95 -27.54
CA SER A 473 32.26 -9.27 -26.11
C SER A 473 32.10 -8.06 -25.20
N ILE A 474 32.41 -6.86 -25.72
CA ILE A 474 32.29 -5.60 -24.99
C ILE A 474 30.99 -4.94 -25.40
N VAL A 475 30.17 -4.63 -24.41
CA VAL A 475 28.86 -3.99 -24.53
C VAL A 475 28.86 -2.81 -23.56
N THR A 476 28.33 -1.68 -24.00
CA THR A 476 28.20 -0.47 -23.17
C THR A 476 26.74 -0.18 -22.88
N ALA A 477 26.48 0.80 -22.01
CA ALA A 477 25.12 1.28 -21.76
C ALA A 477 24.37 1.55 -23.10
N PRO A 478 23.09 1.14 -23.21
CA PRO A 478 22.21 0.69 -22.14
C PRO A 478 22.26 -0.83 -21.83
N TYR A 479 23.29 -1.57 -22.28
CA TYR A 479 23.42 -3.02 -22.06
C TYR A 479 22.22 -3.83 -22.60
N ILE A 480 21.69 -3.41 -23.75
CA ILE A 480 20.74 -4.17 -24.56
C ILE A 480 21.43 -4.48 -25.88
N ILE A 481 21.31 -5.73 -26.35
CA ILE A 481 21.99 -6.24 -27.54
C ILE A 481 20.93 -6.75 -28.51
N ASN A 482 20.92 -6.21 -29.72
CA ASN A 482 20.09 -6.75 -30.80
C ASN A 482 20.80 -7.98 -31.40
N CYS A 483 20.28 -9.16 -31.08
CA CYS A 483 20.72 -10.44 -31.60
C CYS A 483 19.67 -11.11 -32.50
N ASP A 484 18.69 -10.35 -33.00
CA ASP A 484 17.53 -10.87 -33.74
C ASP A 484 16.85 -12.03 -32.97
N TYR A 485 16.86 -11.93 -31.64
CA TYR A 485 16.36 -12.97 -30.74
C TYR A 485 15.38 -12.35 -29.73
N PRO A 486 14.07 -12.61 -29.84
CA PRO A 486 13.05 -12.01 -28.99
C PRO A 486 13.03 -12.72 -27.62
N SER A 487 14.06 -12.50 -26.81
CA SER A 487 14.28 -13.26 -25.57
C SER A 487 13.11 -13.14 -24.58
N GLY A 488 12.52 -11.95 -24.44
CA GLY A 488 11.34 -11.70 -23.61
C GLY A 488 10.16 -12.60 -24.03
N PHE A 489 9.85 -12.66 -25.33
CA PHE A 489 8.80 -13.56 -25.84
C PHE A 489 9.13 -15.03 -25.59
N VAL A 490 10.31 -15.51 -25.99
CA VAL A 490 10.66 -16.94 -25.92
C VAL A 490 10.59 -17.43 -24.46
N MET A 491 11.11 -16.62 -23.54
CA MET A 491 11.04 -16.89 -22.11
C MET A 491 9.60 -16.91 -21.58
N LEU A 492 8.79 -15.90 -21.90
CA LEU A 492 7.39 -15.86 -21.47
C LEU A 492 6.59 -17.04 -22.07
N GLN A 493 6.93 -17.47 -23.29
CA GLN A 493 6.32 -18.61 -23.96
C GLN A 493 6.67 -19.91 -23.25
N HIS A 494 7.93 -20.10 -22.85
CA HIS A 494 8.31 -21.26 -22.03
C HIS A 494 7.51 -21.29 -20.72
N ILE A 495 7.41 -20.14 -20.02
CA ILE A 495 6.77 -20.03 -18.71
C ILE A 495 5.25 -20.22 -18.77
N TYR A 496 4.57 -19.57 -19.73
CA TYR A 496 3.11 -19.52 -19.79
C TYR A 496 2.49 -20.48 -20.81
N GLY A 497 3.29 -21.07 -21.69
CA GLY A 497 2.83 -21.91 -22.79
C GLY A 497 2.23 -21.06 -23.90
N ASP A 498 0.93 -21.21 -24.14
CA ASP A 498 0.22 -20.59 -25.26
C ASP A 498 0.11 -19.07 -25.09
N ILE A 499 1.12 -18.35 -25.57
CA ILE A 499 1.11 -16.90 -25.76
C ILE A 499 1.43 -16.53 -27.20
N THR A 500 0.90 -15.41 -27.66
CA THR A 500 1.09 -14.90 -29.02
C THR A 500 2.29 -13.96 -29.07
N TYR A 501 3.10 -14.04 -30.12
CA TYR A 501 4.21 -13.12 -30.34
C TYR A 501 3.71 -11.74 -30.79
N ALA A 502 4.31 -10.70 -30.24
CA ALA A 502 4.29 -9.34 -30.75
C ALA A 502 5.64 -8.68 -30.48
N ASP A 503 6.09 -7.84 -31.41
CA ASP A 503 7.28 -7.01 -31.20
C ASP A 503 6.97 -5.77 -30.36
N ASP A 504 8.00 -5.03 -29.95
CA ASP A 504 7.86 -3.86 -29.10
C ASP A 504 7.03 -2.73 -29.74
N ASN A 505 6.78 -2.72 -31.06
CA ASN A 505 5.90 -1.71 -31.67
C ASN A 505 4.42 -1.95 -31.36
N ALA A 506 4.06 -3.13 -30.86
CA ALA A 506 2.71 -3.43 -30.41
C ALA A 506 2.41 -2.84 -29.01
N MET A 507 3.43 -2.37 -28.28
CA MET A 507 3.19 -1.70 -27.00
C MET A 507 2.45 -0.38 -27.21
N ILE A 508 1.60 -0.02 -26.24
CA ILE A 508 0.96 1.28 -26.17
C ILE A 508 1.75 2.12 -25.15
N PRO A 509 2.46 3.18 -25.56
CA PRO A 509 3.32 3.95 -24.64
C PRO A 509 2.60 4.48 -23.41
N GLU A 510 1.33 4.89 -23.55
CA GLU A 510 0.50 5.40 -22.47
C GLU A 510 0.18 4.35 -21.40
N ASN A 511 0.33 3.06 -21.72
CA ASN A 511 0.11 1.95 -20.79
C ASN A 511 1.34 1.67 -19.91
N LEU A 512 2.49 2.31 -20.18
CA LEU A 512 3.65 2.29 -19.28
C LEU A 512 3.53 3.42 -18.26
N LEU A 513 3.18 3.06 -17.03
CA LEU A 513 2.92 3.99 -15.94
C LEU A 513 4.10 4.09 -15.00
N GLU A 514 4.39 5.30 -14.53
CA GLU A 514 5.26 5.52 -13.37
C GLU A 514 4.47 5.33 -12.07
N PHE A 515 5.11 4.76 -11.06
CA PHE A 515 4.56 4.68 -9.72
C PHE A 515 5.54 5.12 -8.64
N ASP A 516 5.02 5.69 -7.55
CA ASP A 516 5.83 6.04 -6.38
C ASP A 516 6.25 4.75 -5.66
N GLN A 517 7.47 4.32 -5.89
CA GLN A 517 8.02 3.12 -5.30
C GLN A 517 8.29 3.31 -3.79
N SER A 518 8.38 4.55 -3.30
CA SER A 518 8.73 4.83 -1.91
C SER A 518 7.69 4.33 -0.91
N GLN A 519 6.42 4.28 -1.31
CA GLN A 519 5.32 3.75 -0.47
C GLN A 519 5.52 2.28 -0.06
N PHE A 520 6.40 1.54 -0.75
CA PHE A 520 6.67 0.15 -0.48
C PHE A 520 7.88 -0.06 0.43
N PHE A 521 8.45 0.99 1.03
CA PHE A 521 9.58 0.90 1.94
C PHE A 521 9.34 1.72 3.20
N SER A 522 9.73 1.17 4.36
CA SER A 522 9.81 1.93 5.60
C SER A 522 11.06 2.82 5.55
N GLY A 523 10.88 4.12 5.33
CA GLY A 523 11.97 5.10 5.24
C GLY A 523 12.41 5.43 3.81
N PHE A 524 13.48 6.21 3.65
CA PHE A 524 13.94 6.65 2.32
C PHE A 524 14.47 5.46 1.50
N PRO A 525 13.87 5.12 0.33
CA PRO A 525 14.25 3.94 -0.47
C PRO A 525 15.73 3.89 -0.84
N GLY A 526 16.38 5.06 -0.99
CA GLY A 526 17.81 5.14 -1.29
C GLY A 526 18.75 4.51 -0.24
N LEU A 527 18.28 4.34 1.01
CA LEU A 527 19.04 3.62 2.05
C LEU A 527 19.26 2.15 1.71
N VAL A 528 18.34 1.57 0.93
CA VAL A 528 18.40 0.18 0.45
C VAL A 528 18.64 0.13 -1.06
N SER A 529 19.21 1.19 -1.64
CA SER A 529 19.45 1.34 -3.08
C SER A 529 18.21 1.16 -3.95
N MET A 530 17.03 1.52 -3.46
CA MET A 530 15.80 1.55 -4.27
C MET A 530 15.54 2.98 -4.75
N ASP A 531 15.07 3.14 -5.99
CA ASP A 531 14.61 4.44 -6.50
C ASP A 531 13.26 4.81 -5.83
N THR A 532 12.88 6.08 -5.90
CA THR A 532 11.54 6.55 -5.51
C THR A 532 10.50 6.30 -6.60
N ILE A 533 10.91 6.05 -7.85
CA ILE A 533 9.99 5.80 -8.96
C ILE A 533 10.24 4.42 -9.56
N GLY A 534 9.18 3.64 -9.74
CA GLY A 534 9.15 2.39 -10.50
C GLY A 534 8.28 2.51 -11.75
N TYR A 535 8.33 1.51 -12.63
CA TYR A 535 7.45 1.43 -13.81
C TYR A 535 6.56 0.20 -13.76
N VAL A 536 5.35 0.31 -14.30
CA VAL A 536 4.45 -0.82 -14.54
C VAL A 536 3.78 -0.67 -15.90
N TYR A 537 3.86 -1.71 -16.73
CA TYR A 537 3.12 -1.79 -17.98
C TYR A 537 1.80 -2.52 -17.74
N VAL A 538 0.68 -1.87 -17.99
CA VAL A 538 -0.65 -2.44 -17.77
C VAL A 538 -1.40 -2.55 -19.09
N PRO A 539 -1.59 -3.76 -19.64
CA PRO A 539 -2.30 -3.92 -20.91
C PRO A 539 -3.70 -3.32 -20.91
N THR A 540 -4.17 -2.87 -22.07
CA THR A 540 -5.48 -2.22 -22.22
C THR A 540 -6.62 -3.10 -21.67
N GLN A 541 -6.55 -4.41 -21.89
CA GLN A 541 -7.57 -5.33 -21.38
C GLN A 541 -7.53 -5.46 -19.83
N CYS A 542 -6.34 -5.41 -19.23
CA CYS A 542 -6.18 -5.45 -17.78
C CYS A 542 -6.75 -4.21 -17.10
N GLN A 543 -6.54 -3.03 -17.70
CA GLN A 543 -7.17 -1.78 -17.27
C GLN A 543 -8.70 -1.86 -17.32
N ASN A 544 -9.25 -2.63 -18.27
CA ASN A 544 -10.69 -2.87 -18.42
C ASN A 544 -11.21 -4.05 -17.57
N GLY A 545 -10.43 -4.55 -16.60
CA GLY A 545 -10.84 -5.58 -15.65
C GLY A 545 -10.74 -7.02 -16.14
N ALA A 546 -10.09 -7.28 -17.28
CA ALA A 546 -9.82 -8.64 -17.73
C ALA A 546 -8.92 -9.38 -16.73
N ALA A 547 -9.07 -10.71 -16.68
CA ALA A 547 -8.14 -11.55 -15.92
C ALA A 547 -6.75 -11.48 -16.57
N CYS A 548 -5.73 -11.15 -15.78
CA CYS A 548 -4.39 -10.89 -16.25
C CYS A 548 -3.35 -11.70 -15.49
N ARG A 549 -2.26 -12.03 -16.17
CA ARG A 549 -1.06 -12.57 -15.53
C ARG A 549 -0.17 -11.41 -15.05
N LEU A 550 0.81 -11.70 -14.20
CA LEU A 550 1.79 -10.70 -13.75
C LEU A 550 3.20 -11.21 -13.99
N HIS A 551 4.04 -10.41 -14.63
CA HIS A 551 5.46 -10.66 -14.78
C HIS A 551 6.26 -9.55 -14.09
N ILE A 552 7.31 -9.90 -13.34
CA ILE A 552 8.24 -8.92 -12.77
C ILE A 552 9.57 -9.00 -13.53
N ALA A 553 9.99 -7.91 -14.16
CA ALA A 553 11.24 -7.87 -14.94
C ALA A 553 12.28 -6.97 -14.25
N PHE A 554 13.35 -7.58 -13.75
CA PHE A 554 14.43 -6.90 -13.04
C PHE A 554 15.56 -6.49 -14.00
N HIS A 555 15.81 -5.19 -14.09
CA HIS A 555 16.92 -4.64 -14.87
C HIS A 555 18.29 -4.98 -14.25
N GLY A 556 19.37 -4.90 -15.04
CA GLY A 556 20.73 -5.12 -14.56
C GLY A 556 21.39 -3.91 -13.91
N CYS A 557 22.65 -4.08 -13.48
CA CYS A 557 23.48 -2.94 -13.06
C CYS A 557 23.57 -1.92 -14.20
N LEU A 558 23.66 -0.63 -13.86
CA LEU A 558 23.73 0.48 -14.81
C LEU A 558 22.52 0.60 -15.77
N GLN A 559 21.41 -0.09 -15.49
CA GLN A 559 20.17 -0.03 -16.28
C GLN A 559 18.96 0.52 -15.51
N GLY A 560 19.16 0.95 -14.26
CA GLY A 560 18.09 1.60 -13.51
C GLY A 560 17.73 2.96 -14.08
N ARG A 561 16.57 3.47 -13.70
CA ARG A 561 16.02 4.76 -14.15
C ARG A 561 17.01 5.92 -14.05
N GLY A 562 17.75 6.02 -12.94
CA GLY A 562 18.76 7.07 -12.76
C GLY A 562 19.94 7.01 -13.76
N MET A 563 20.13 5.89 -14.46
CA MET A 563 21.22 5.65 -15.41
C MET A 563 20.76 5.76 -16.86
N VAL A 564 19.61 5.18 -17.19
CA VAL A 564 19.14 5.06 -18.59
C VAL A 564 17.66 5.39 -18.77
N GLY A 565 16.98 5.94 -17.75
CA GLY A 565 15.55 6.21 -17.81
C GLY A 565 14.71 4.94 -17.92
N ASP A 566 13.69 4.97 -18.76
CA ASP A 566 12.76 3.87 -19.02
C ASP A 566 13.27 2.85 -20.07
N VAL A 567 14.50 3.01 -20.58
CA VAL A 567 15.02 2.22 -21.71
C VAL A 567 14.93 0.72 -21.51
N PHE A 568 15.19 0.19 -20.30
CA PHE A 568 15.00 -1.23 -20.03
C PHE A 568 13.53 -1.65 -20.04
N ALA A 569 12.65 -0.83 -19.45
CA ALA A 569 11.22 -1.10 -19.41
C ALA A 569 10.60 -1.07 -20.81
N VAL A 570 11.05 -0.16 -21.69
CA VAL A 570 10.56 -0.01 -23.06
C VAL A 570 11.15 -1.07 -24.00
N HIS A 571 12.47 -1.31 -23.93
CA HIS A 571 13.20 -2.11 -24.92
C HIS A 571 13.70 -3.47 -24.43
N GLY A 572 13.22 -3.92 -23.26
CA GLY A 572 13.55 -5.23 -22.72
C GLY A 572 12.94 -6.41 -23.50
N GLY A 573 11.99 -6.13 -24.41
CA GLY A 573 11.31 -7.13 -25.26
C GLY A 573 10.03 -7.72 -24.66
N TYR A 574 9.39 -7.01 -23.73
CA TYR A 574 8.26 -7.52 -22.93
C TYR A 574 6.91 -6.90 -23.33
N ASN A 575 6.84 -5.59 -23.51
CA ASN A 575 5.56 -4.86 -23.49
C ASN A 575 4.65 -5.17 -24.67
N GLY A 576 5.20 -5.38 -25.87
CA GLY A 576 4.41 -5.77 -27.03
C GLY A 576 3.73 -7.13 -26.83
N VAL A 577 4.48 -8.11 -26.32
CA VAL A 577 3.95 -9.43 -25.94
C VAL A 577 2.93 -9.28 -24.82
N ALA A 578 3.21 -8.46 -23.82
CA ALA A 578 2.34 -8.22 -22.68
C ALA A 578 0.97 -7.66 -23.07
N GLU A 579 0.94 -6.67 -23.98
CA GLU A 579 -0.27 -6.00 -24.44
C GLU A 579 -1.28 -6.99 -25.03
N ILE A 580 -0.83 -7.91 -25.89
CA ILE A 580 -1.72 -8.83 -26.60
C ILE A 580 -2.04 -10.12 -25.83
N ASN A 581 -1.37 -10.35 -24.70
CA ASN A 581 -1.52 -11.57 -23.90
C ASN A 581 -2.04 -11.32 -22.47
N ASN A 582 -2.50 -10.11 -22.16
CA ASN A 582 -3.03 -9.74 -20.85
C ASN A 582 -2.03 -10.03 -19.72
N ILE A 583 -0.77 -9.62 -19.91
CA ILE A 583 0.28 -9.76 -18.89
C ILE A 583 0.64 -8.38 -18.38
N ILE A 584 0.39 -8.09 -17.11
CA ILE A 584 0.94 -6.88 -16.48
C ILE A 584 2.43 -7.10 -16.27
N VAL A 585 3.26 -6.11 -16.58
CA VAL A 585 4.71 -6.19 -16.35
C VAL A 585 5.14 -5.13 -15.34
N LEU A 586 5.59 -5.58 -14.17
CA LEU A 586 6.17 -4.74 -13.14
C LEU A 586 7.69 -4.60 -13.36
N TYR A 587 8.19 -3.36 -13.34
CA TYR A 587 9.61 -3.03 -13.47
C TYR A 587 10.08 -2.22 -12.25
N PRO A 588 10.36 -2.89 -11.12
CA PRO A 588 10.93 -2.24 -9.95
C PRO A 588 12.28 -1.60 -10.30
N GLN A 589 12.66 -0.53 -9.61
CA GLN A 589 13.86 0.24 -9.92
C GLN A 589 14.80 0.36 -8.73
N VAL A 590 16.07 0.01 -8.94
CA VAL A 590 17.15 0.32 -7.99
C VAL A 590 17.85 1.63 -8.37
N ALA A 591 18.38 2.32 -7.36
CA ALA A 591 19.15 3.54 -7.48
C ALA A 591 20.61 3.31 -7.06
N SER A 592 21.53 4.00 -7.73
CA SER A 592 22.95 3.99 -7.37
C SER A 592 23.17 4.58 -5.98
N ASN A 593 24.00 3.93 -5.17
CA ASN A 593 24.49 4.46 -3.90
C ASN A 593 26.02 4.45 -3.93
N ILE A 594 26.64 5.63 -3.93
CA ILE A 594 28.09 5.78 -4.18
C ILE A 594 28.98 5.03 -3.17
N LEU A 595 28.49 4.76 -1.96
CA LEU A 595 29.26 4.13 -0.89
C LEU A 595 29.26 2.60 -0.98
N ILE A 596 28.12 2.00 -1.36
CA ILE A 596 27.91 0.54 -1.24
C ILE A 596 27.47 -0.12 -2.54
N ASN A 597 26.89 0.62 -3.49
CA ASN A 597 26.33 0.11 -4.73
C ASN A 597 26.37 1.19 -5.85
N PRO A 598 27.57 1.62 -6.28
CA PRO A 598 27.72 2.77 -7.18
C PRO A 598 27.12 2.54 -8.57
N TYR A 599 26.88 1.28 -8.95
CA TYR A 599 26.34 0.91 -10.25
C TYR A 599 24.84 0.64 -10.24
N GLY A 600 24.15 0.83 -9.10
CA GLY A 600 22.70 0.62 -9.01
C GLY A 600 22.34 -0.81 -9.40
N CYS A 601 22.99 -1.80 -8.79
CA CYS A 601 22.68 -3.21 -8.93
C CYS A 601 21.61 -3.62 -7.91
N TRP A 602 20.83 -4.67 -8.20
CA TRP A 602 20.04 -5.34 -7.16
C TRP A 602 20.93 -5.92 -6.07
N ASP A 603 20.39 -6.10 -4.86
CA ASP A 603 21.13 -6.74 -3.78
C ASP A 603 21.20 -8.25 -3.98
N TRP A 604 22.36 -8.69 -4.48
CA TRP A 604 22.70 -10.10 -4.65
C TRP A 604 23.98 -10.49 -3.89
N TRP A 605 24.54 -9.56 -3.10
CA TRP A 605 25.76 -9.79 -2.31
C TRP A 605 25.66 -9.33 -0.85
N GLY A 606 24.47 -8.93 -0.38
CA GLY A 606 24.19 -8.64 1.01
C GLY A 606 24.51 -7.22 1.47
N TYR A 607 24.54 -6.24 0.57
CA TYR A 607 24.83 -4.85 0.98
C TYR A 607 23.69 -4.20 1.79
N THR A 608 22.48 -4.75 1.73
CA THR A 608 21.35 -4.36 2.59
C THR A 608 21.22 -5.23 3.84
N GLY A 609 22.09 -6.22 4.02
CA GLY A 609 22.13 -7.10 5.18
C GLY A 609 22.18 -8.59 4.82
N PRO A 610 22.34 -9.48 5.82
CA PRO A 610 22.53 -10.92 5.61
C PRO A 610 21.27 -11.68 5.20
N LEU A 611 20.12 -11.01 5.08
CA LEU A 611 18.85 -11.62 4.67
C LEU A 611 18.44 -11.21 3.24
N TYR A 612 19.35 -10.60 2.48
CA TYR A 612 19.07 -10.00 1.17
C TYR A 612 18.36 -10.92 0.15
N GLY A 613 18.64 -12.22 0.21
CA GLY A 613 18.09 -13.20 -0.73
C GLY A 613 16.76 -13.83 -0.31
N VAL A 614 16.30 -13.63 0.93
CA VAL A 614 15.12 -14.31 1.50
C VAL A 614 13.92 -13.36 1.63
N LYS A 615 12.75 -13.86 2.09
CA LYS A 615 11.50 -13.08 2.18
C LYS A 615 11.64 -11.77 2.98
N GLU A 616 12.47 -11.79 4.02
CA GLU A 616 12.73 -10.66 4.91
C GLU A 616 13.75 -9.64 4.34
N GLY A 617 14.41 -9.96 3.22
CA GLY A 617 15.33 -9.05 2.56
C GLY A 617 14.66 -7.74 2.17
N LEU A 618 15.34 -6.60 2.38
CA LEU A 618 14.69 -5.30 2.28
C LEU A 618 14.15 -5.00 0.87
N GLN A 619 14.94 -5.30 -0.17
CA GLN A 619 14.49 -5.18 -1.57
C GLN A 619 13.43 -6.23 -1.91
N MET A 620 13.61 -7.48 -1.45
CA MET A 620 12.69 -8.59 -1.67
C MET A 620 11.29 -8.27 -1.13
N ALA A 621 11.21 -7.82 0.11
CA ALA A 621 9.97 -7.46 0.78
C ALA A 621 9.30 -6.23 0.11
N GLY A 622 10.09 -5.25 -0.33
CA GLY A 622 9.56 -4.10 -1.09
C GLY A 622 8.90 -4.51 -2.39
N VAL A 623 9.59 -5.33 -3.20
CA VAL A 623 9.03 -5.84 -4.46
C VAL A 623 7.83 -6.76 -4.20
N LYS A 624 7.86 -7.57 -3.14
CA LYS A 624 6.70 -8.39 -2.74
C LYS A 624 5.48 -7.53 -2.42
N ARG A 625 5.65 -6.40 -1.72
CA ARG A 625 4.54 -5.46 -1.47
C ARG A 625 4.03 -4.80 -2.75
N MET A 626 4.89 -4.51 -3.73
CA MET A 626 4.47 -4.03 -5.05
C MET A 626 3.63 -5.08 -5.79
N LEU A 627 4.10 -6.34 -5.82
CA LEU A 627 3.35 -7.47 -6.37
C LEU A 627 1.99 -7.60 -5.69
N ASP A 628 1.97 -7.60 -4.36
CA ASP A 628 0.76 -7.77 -3.57
C ASP A 628 -0.23 -6.65 -3.85
N ARG A 629 0.25 -5.42 -4.06
CA ARG A 629 -0.57 -4.28 -4.47
C ARG A 629 -1.23 -4.49 -5.83
N ILE A 630 -0.51 -4.99 -6.82
CA ILE A 630 -1.06 -5.24 -8.17
C ILE A 630 -2.10 -6.37 -8.12
N ALA A 631 -1.87 -7.38 -7.29
CA ALA A 631 -2.66 -8.61 -7.23
C ALA A 631 -3.83 -8.61 -6.23
N GLN A 632 -4.21 -7.45 -5.66
CA GLN A 632 -5.32 -7.34 -4.70
C GLN A 632 -6.69 -7.60 -5.36
N SER A 633 -7.12 -8.86 -5.51
CA SER A 633 -8.48 -9.19 -5.98
C SER A 633 -9.47 -9.43 -4.83
#